data_AF-A0A2P2E004-F1
#
_entry.id   AF-A0A2P2E004-F1
#
_cell.length_a   1.000
_cell.length_b   1.000
_cell.length_c   1.000
_cell.angle_alpha   90.00
_cell.angle_beta   90.00
_cell.angle_gamma   90.00
#
_symmetry.space_group_name_H-M   'P 1'
#
loop_
_entity.id
_entity.type
_entity.pdbx_description
1 polymer ?
#
loop_
_entity_poly.entity_id
_entity_poly.type
_entity_poly.pdbx_seq_one_letter_code
_entity_poly.pdbx_strand_id
1 'polypeptide(L)'
;MNIFINDQKLETTLNGETNIAQVLDEIQTWIEANGKYLRYFTVNGREHNRKELESMGVENAERLDFIVGEELDILEDGLIELDIYVDKVGSTLVGRDSLTEKESRDLQEGVPWIESMLLSTKNLLHLNFASIRPMGKGKNVEEILESLKEKVQNLESAHQIELFLEDLRDLKLFLMDLSSRLAVFRLEEEELIGIIQKFIEDKDKITKDFMLVNESFQSGKDFLATEIMTDAMGRLNALISALLSLQVKHTEIEWSLIKAGDKTLSEVSNALNDGLNSVAAAMEKNDIVYAGDVLEYELPDLLQNLVPLLSQILTRLSGNQKA
;
A
#
# COMPACT_ATOMS: atom_id res chain seq x y z
N MET A 1 -14.03 9.43 35.18
CA MET A 1 -13.78 8.82 33.87
C MET A 1 -12.58 7.89 33.95
N ASN A 2 -12.71 6.67 33.43
CA ASN A 2 -11.60 5.72 33.26
C ASN A 2 -11.39 5.47 31.76
N ILE A 3 -10.13 5.51 31.32
CA ILE A 3 -9.74 5.29 29.92
C ILE A 3 -9.07 3.92 29.80
N PHE A 4 -9.48 3.14 28.81
CA PHE A 4 -8.93 1.82 28.52
C PHE A 4 -8.47 1.78 27.06
N ILE A 5 -7.29 1.21 26.80
CA ILE A 5 -6.80 0.89 25.46
C ILE A 5 -6.59 -0.63 25.40
N ASN A 6 -7.30 -1.32 24.51
CA ASN A 6 -7.26 -2.79 24.37
C ASN A 6 -7.37 -3.50 25.74
N ASP A 7 -8.41 -3.15 26.50
CA ASP A 7 -8.69 -3.63 27.87
C ASP A 7 -7.65 -3.27 28.95
N GLN A 8 -6.58 -2.55 28.60
CA GLN A 8 -5.60 -2.06 29.56
C GLN A 8 -5.98 -0.67 30.04
N LYS A 9 -6.12 -0.51 31.36
CA LYS A 9 -6.41 0.79 31.96
C LYS A 9 -5.21 1.72 31.78
N LEU A 10 -5.46 2.87 31.17
CA LEU A 10 -4.44 3.89 30.98
C LEU A 10 -4.34 4.75 32.25
N GLU A 11 -3.15 4.84 32.84
CA GLU A 11 -2.88 5.78 33.92
C GLU A 11 -2.54 7.15 33.33
N THR A 12 -3.58 7.90 32.93
CA THR A 12 -3.43 9.30 32.54
C THR A 12 -4.28 10.22 33.41
N THR A 13 -3.84 11.47 33.52
CA THR A 13 -4.57 12.58 34.12
C THR A 13 -4.99 13.54 33.02
N LEU A 14 -6.28 13.88 32.99
CA LEU A 14 -6.83 14.91 32.11
C LEU A 14 -6.10 16.24 32.31
N ASN A 15 -5.64 16.86 31.22
CA ASN A 15 -4.81 18.06 31.22
C ASN A 15 -5.58 19.27 30.65
N GLY A 16 -6.84 19.41 31.04
CA GLY A 16 -7.67 20.59 30.74
C GLY A 16 -8.76 20.34 29.70
N GLU A 17 -9.00 19.09 29.30
CA GLU A 17 -10.08 18.72 28.38
C GLU A 17 -11.46 18.92 29.04
N THR A 18 -12.37 19.54 28.31
CA THR A 18 -13.71 19.91 28.78
C THR A 18 -14.83 19.03 28.22
N ASN A 19 -14.58 18.38 27.08
CA ASN A 19 -15.53 17.48 26.43
C ASN A 19 -14.83 16.20 25.91
N ILE A 20 -15.63 15.17 25.60
CA ILE A 20 -15.11 13.87 25.17
C ILE A 20 -14.40 13.94 23.81
N ALA A 21 -14.80 14.86 22.92
CA ALA A 21 -14.11 15.03 21.63
C ALA A 21 -12.65 15.47 21.82
N GLN A 22 -12.37 16.37 22.78
CA GLN A 22 -11.01 16.78 23.12
C GLN A 22 -10.17 15.63 23.69
N VAL A 23 -10.76 14.82 24.56
CA VAL A 23 -10.11 13.62 25.11
C VAL A 23 -9.78 12.62 23.99
N LEU A 24 -10.71 12.44 23.04
CA LEU A 24 -10.51 11.60 21.87
C LEU A 24 -9.34 12.10 21.01
N ASP A 25 -9.26 13.40 20.72
CA ASP A 25 -8.20 13.99 19.91
C ASP A 25 -6.80 13.84 20.54
N GLU A 26 -6.70 14.04 21.86
CA GLU A 26 -5.43 13.84 22.59
C GLU A 26 -4.99 12.37 22.61
N ILE A 27 -5.93 11.47 22.89
CA ILE A 27 -5.64 10.02 22.91
C ILE A 27 -5.30 9.54 21.50
N GLN A 28 -5.99 10.03 20.48
CA GLN A 28 -5.68 9.72 19.09
C GLN A 28 -4.27 10.20 18.71
N THR A 29 -3.90 11.44 19.06
CA THR A 29 -2.54 11.96 18.85
C THR A 29 -1.49 11.10 19.55
N TRP A 30 -1.77 10.65 20.77
CA TRP A 30 -0.88 9.75 21.50
C TRP A 30 -0.79 8.35 20.87
N ILE A 31 -1.91 7.79 20.41
CA ILE A 31 -1.98 6.50 19.71
C ILE A 31 -1.14 6.56 18.42
N GLU A 32 -1.33 7.59 17.60
CA GLU A 32 -0.61 7.81 16.34
C GLU A 32 0.90 8.03 16.56
N ALA A 33 1.28 8.79 17.59
CA ALA A 33 2.69 8.99 17.95
C ALA A 33 3.42 7.70 18.35
N ASN A 34 2.68 6.64 18.69
CA ASN A 34 3.21 5.31 19.01
C ASN A 34 3.05 4.31 17.85
N GLY A 35 2.78 4.77 16.62
CA GLY A 35 2.64 3.91 15.44
C GLY A 35 1.41 2.99 15.47
N LYS A 36 0.40 3.38 16.25
CA LYS A 36 -0.85 2.64 16.39
C LYS A 36 -2.00 3.51 15.91
N TYR A 37 -3.15 2.91 15.65
CA TYR A 37 -4.32 3.65 15.16
C TYR A 37 -5.59 3.21 15.86
N LEU A 38 -6.48 4.18 16.08
CA LEU A 38 -7.77 3.93 16.70
C LEU A 38 -8.70 3.23 15.70
N ARG A 39 -9.11 1.98 15.98
CA ARG A 39 -10.11 1.25 15.17
C ARG A 39 -11.51 1.76 15.47
N TYR A 40 -11.87 1.72 16.74
CA TYR A 40 -13.14 2.24 17.23
C TYR A 40 -13.02 2.59 18.70
N PHE A 41 -13.96 3.39 19.19
CA PHE A 41 -14.05 3.72 20.60
C PHE A 41 -15.51 3.59 21.04
N THR A 42 -15.70 3.36 22.33
CA THR A 42 -17.02 3.41 22.95
C THR A 42 -16.99 4.27 24.20
N VAL A 43 -18.11 4.95 24.45
CA VAL A 43 -18.35 5.69 25.69
C VAL A 43 -19.41 4.91 26.47
N ASN A 44 -19.08 4.46 27.67
CA ASN A 44 -19.94 3.62 28.50
C ASN A 44 -20.52 2.39 27.74
N GLY A 45 -19.72 1.80 26.84
CA GLY A 45 -20.11 0.64 26.03
C GLY A 45 -21.06 0.94 24.85
N ARG A 46 -21.19 2.20 24.44
CA ARG A 46 -21.95 2.60 23.24
C ARG A 46 -21.09 3.38 22.26
N GLU A 47 -21.33 3.16 20.97
CA GLU A 47 -20.76 3.98 19.90
C GLU A 47 -21.47 5.32 19.83
N HIS A 48 -20.70 6.37 19.53
CA HIS A 48 -21.16 7.73 19.41
C HIS A 48 -20.58 8.37 18.16
N ASN A 49 -21.36 9.22 17.49
CA ASN A 49 -20.82 10.03 16.41
C ASN A 49 -20.07 11.25 16.98
N ARG A 50 -19.17 11.83 16.17
CA ARG A 50 -18.31 12.94 16.62
C ARG A 50 -19.08 14.17 17.09
N LYS A 51 -20.23 14.49 16.46
CA LYS A 51 -21.07 15.63 16.84
C LYS A 51 -21.68 15.49 18.24
N GLU A 52 -22.03 14.26 18.64
CA GLU A 52 -22.50 13.98 19.99
C GLU A 52 -21.41 14.23 21.04
N LEU A 53 -20.16 13.87 20.74
CA LEU A 53 -19.03 14.01 21.65
C LEU A 53 -18.60 15.44 21.92
N GLU A 54 -18.73 16.33 20.94
CA GLU A 54 -18.45 17.77 21.09
C GLU A 54 -19.37 18.41 22.13
N SER A 55 -20.59 17.88 22.28
CA SER A 55 -21.59 18.34 23.25
C SER A 55 -21.54 17.59 24.59
N MET A 56 -20.75 16.52 24.68
CA MET A 56 -20.69 15.64 25.84
C MET A 56 -19.54 16.06 26.77
N GLY A 57 -19.89 16.58 27.94
CA GLY A 57 -18.91 16.90 28.98
C GLY A 57 -18.23 15.64 29.52
N VAL A 58 -16.95 15.77 29.91
CA VAL A 58 -16.12 14.66 30.42
C VAL A 58 -16.70 13.98 31.66
N GLU A 59 -17.53 14.68 32.43
CA GLU A 59 -18.26 14.16 33.58
C GLU A 59 -19.31 13.11 33.24
N ASN A 60 -19.78 13.05 31.98
CA ASN A 60 -20.81 12.12 31.54
C ASN A 60 -20.24 10.77 31.05
N ALA A 61 -18.91 10.64 30.99
CA ALA A 61 -18.23 9.40 30.64
C ALA A 61 -17.61 8.74 31.88
N GLU A 62 -18.22 7.66 32.35
CA GLU A 62 -17.65 6.84 33.41
C GLU A 62 -16.49 5.99 32.87
N ARG A 63 -16.65 5.49 31.64
CA ARG A 63 -15.71 4.61 30.96
C ARG A 63 -15.57 4.96 29.48
N LEU A 64 -14.33 5.07 29.03
CA LEU A 64 -13.94 5.17 27.63
C LEU A 64 -13.12 3.93 27.27
N ASP A 65 -13.54 3.20 26.26
CA ASP A 65 -12.80 2.07 25.72
C ASP A 65 -12.35 2.42 24.30
N PHE A 66 -11.04 2.38 24.09
CA PHE A 66 -10.40 2.58 22.79
C PHE A 66 -9.85 1.23 22.34
N ILE A 67 -10.26 0.80 21.15
CA ILE A 67 -9.73 -0.40 20.52
C ILE A 67 -8.77 0.06 19.44
N VAL A 68 -7.51 -0.29 19.64
CA VAL A 68 -6.37 0.23 18.89
C VAL A 68 -5.71 -0.93 18.17
N GLY A 69 -5.57 -0.79 16.87
CA GLY A 69 -4.89 -1.75 16.01
C GLY A 69 -3.48 -1.31 15.65
N GLU A 70 -2.72 -2.26 15.11
CA GLU A 70 -1.53 -1.91 14.33
C GLU A 70 -1.97 -1.26 13.01
N GLU A 71 -1.13 -0.36 12.52
CA GLU A 71 -1.37 0.44 11.31
C GLU A 71 -1.68 -0.44 10.08
N LEU A 72 -1.07 -1.63 10.00
CA LEU A 72 -1.29 -2.60 8.93
C LEU A 72 -2.64 -3.31 8.99
N ASP A 73 -3.17 -3.59 10.17
CA ASP A 73 -4.46 -4.28 10.27
C ASP A 73 -5.61 -3.40 9.80
N ILE A 74 -5.56 -2.10 10.14
CA ILE A 74 -6.57 -1.13 9.71
C ILE A 74 -6.48 -0.89 8.21
N LEU A 75 -5.25 -0.85 7.70
CA LEU A 75 -5.03 -0.79 6.26
C LEU A 75 -5.66 -2.00 5.56
N GLU A 76 -5.47 -3.19 6.10
CA GLU A 76 -6.01 -4.43 5.53
C GLU A 76 -7.54 -4.43 5.55
N ASP A 77 -8.16 -4.16 6.72
CA ASP A 77 -9.61 -4.07 6.87
C ASP A 77 -10.18 -3.02 5.89
N GLY A 78 -9.52 -1.86 5.80
CA GLY A 78 -9.90 -0.78 4.90
C GLY A 78 -9.76 -1.13 3.42
N LEU A 79 -8.74 -1.89 3.03
CA LEU A 79 -8.59 -2.36 1.65
C LEU A 79 -9.58 -3.45 1.29
N ILE A 80 -9.95 -4.33 2.23
CA ILE A 80 -11.02 -5.31 2.03
C ILE A 80 -12.35 -4.57 1.80
N GLU A 81 -12.67 -3.57 2.62
CA GLU A 81 -13.88 -2.77 2.44
C GLU A 81 -13.87 -2.01 1.10
N LEU A 82 -12.73 -1.44 0.73
CA LEU A 82 -12.55 -0.76 -0.55
C LEU A 82 -12.75 -1.71 -1.74
N ASP A 83 -12.19 -2.91 -1.66
CA ASP A 83 -12.32 -3.95 -2.69
C ASP A 83 -13.78 -4.38 -2.88
N ILE A 84 -14.50 -4.61 -1.78
CA ILE A 84 -15.93 -4.92 -1.77
C ILE A 84 -16.74 -3.77 -2.37
N TYR A 85 -16.41 -2.52 -2.02
CA TYR A 85 -17.10 -1.35 -2.55
C TYR A 85 -16.91 -1.23 -4.06
N VAL A 86 -15.67 -1.36 -4.54
CA VAL A 86 -15.33 -1.31 -5.98
C VAL A 86 -16.07 -2.41 -6.76
N ASP A 87 -16.13 -3.64 -6.23
CA ASP A 87 -16.89 -4.74 -6.85
C ASP A 87 -18.39 -4.46 -6.89
N LYS A 88 -18.93 -3.89 -5.82
CA LYS A 88 -20.34 -3.52 -5.75
C LYS A 88 -20.68 -2.45 -6.77
N VAL A 89 -19.85 -1.42 -6.90
CA VAL A 89 -20.03 -0.38 -7.93
C VAL A 89 -19.93 -0.99 -9.33
N GLY A 90 -18.88 -1.76 -9.59
CA GLY A 90 -18.68 -2.40 -10.90
C GLY A 90 -19.86 -3.28 -11.30
N SER A 91 -20.27 -4.20 -10.44
CA SER A 91 -21.41 -5.09 -10.71
C SER A 91 -22.75 -4.36 -10.86
N THR A 92 -22.94 -3.24 -10.15
CA THR A 92 -24.18 -2.44 -10.24
C THR A 92 -24.26 -1.65 -11.54
N LEU A 93 -23.13 -1.15 -12.05
CA LEU A 93 -23.09 -0.26 -13.22
C LEU A 93 -22.98 -1.00 -14.56
N VAL A 94 -22.51 -2.25 -14.57
CA VAL A 94 -22.37 -3.04 -15.81
C VAL A 94 -23.73 -3.17 -16.53
N GLY A 95 -23.78 -2.75 -17.79
CA GLY A 95 -24.96 -2.84 -18.65
C GLY A 95 -26.07 -1.82 -18.32
N ARG A 96 -25.77 -0.79 -17.54
CA ARG A 96 -26.71 0.31 -17.23
C ARG A 96 -26.59 1.43 -18.27
N ASP A 97 -27.73 2.03 -18.60
CA ASP A 97 -27.79 3.18 -19.49
C ASP A 97 -27.75 4.53 -18.74
N SER A 98 -28.15 4.54 -17.46
CA SER A 98 -28.19 5.71 -16.58
C SER A 98 -28.33 5.30 -15.10
N LEU A 99 -28.13 6.26 -14.20
CA LEU A 99 -28.30 6.10 -12.76
C LEU A 99 -29.49 6.92 -12.23
N THR A 100 -30.06 6.49 -11.11
CA THR A 100 -30.98 7.31 -10.33
C THR A 100 -30.24 8.41 -9.57
N GLU A 101 -30.92 9.51 -9.21
CA GLU A 101 -30.33 10.60 -8.41
C GLU A 101 -29.74 10.14 -7.07
N LYS A 102 -30.29 9.06 -6.49
CA LYS A 102 -29.73 8.49 -5.26
C LYS A 102 -28.41 7.79 -5.56
N GLU A 103 -28.39 6.90 -6.56
CA GLU A 103 -27.17 6.17 -6.94
C GLU A 103 -26.04 7.12 -7.37
N SER A 104 -26.35 8.18 -8.12
CA SER A 104 -25.37 9.20 -8.50
C SER A 104 -24.78 9.90 -7.28
N ARG A 105 -25.60 10.26 -6.28
CA ARG A 105 -25.12 10.88 -5.03
C ARG A 105 -24.28 9.91 -4.22
N ASP A 106 -24.76 8.68 -4.03
CA ASP A 106 -24.04 7.64 -3.29
C ASP A 106 -22.63 7.41 -3.90
N LEU A 107 -22.51 7.39 -5.24
CA LEU A 107 -21.23 7.28 -5.94
C LEU A 107 -20.34 8.52 -5.80
N GLN A 108 -20.94 9.72 -5.90
CA GLN A 108 -20.23 10.99 -5.73
C GLN A 108 -19.65 11.13 -4.31
N GLU A 109 -20.28 10.53 -3.30
CA GLU A 109 -19.75 10.46 -1.93
C GLU A 109 -18.70 9.34 -1.79
N GLY A 110 -18.89 8.20 -2.46
CA GLY A 110 -17.98 7.07 -2.35
C GLY A 110 -16.65 7.24 -3.08
N VAL A 111 -16.57 7.96 -4.21
CA VAL A 111 -15.29 8.19 -4.92
C VAL A 111 -14.27 8.97 -4.06
N PRO A 112 -14.65 10.05 -3.35
CA PRO A 112 -13.77 10.69 -2.35
C PRO A 112 -13.29 9.74 -1.24
N TRP A 113 -14.14 8.80 -0.79
CA TRP A 113 -13.74 7.81 0.20
C TRP A 113 -12.70 6.83 -0.35
N ILE A 114 -12.85 6.36 -1.60
CA ILE A 114 -11.83 5.57 -2.30
C ILE A 114 -10.47 6.29 -2.26
N GLU A 115 -10.44 7.56 -2.65
CA GLU A 115 -9.21 8.34 -2.68
C GLU A 115 -8.61 8.47 -1.27
N SER A 116 -9.42 8.82 -0.27
CA SER A 116 -8.94 8.97 1.11
C SER A 116 -8.26 7.68 1.61
N MET A 117 -8.86 6.52 1.36
CA MET A 117 -8.31 5.23 1.75
C MET A 117 -6.97 4.96 1.06
N LEU A 118 -6.91 5.21 -0.25
CA LEU A 118 -5.69 4.99 -1.03
C LEU A 118 -4.57 5.97 -0.69
N LEU A 119 -4.87 7.23 -0.37
CA LEU A 119 -3.87 8.18 0.10
C LEU A 119 -3.29 7.76 1.46
N SER A 120 -4.10 7.23 2.36
CA SER A 120 -3.60 6.62 3.61
C SER A 120 -2.67 5.44 3.31
N THR A 121 -3.07 4.56 2.38
CA THR A 121 -2.20 3.45 1.93
C THR A 121 -0.89 3.94 1.30
N LYS A 122 -0.96 4.98 0.46
CA LYS A 122 0.18 5.59 -0.23
C LYS A 122 1.23 6.03 0.77
N ASN A 123 0.82 6.75 1.81
CA ASN A 123 1.71 7.32 2.79
C ASN A 123 2.37 6.23 3.64
N LEU A 124 1.58 5.25 4.08
CA LEU A 124 2.03 4.15 4.91
C LEU A 124 3.02 3.22 4.20
N LEU A 125 2.69 2.81 2.98
CA LEU A 125 3.53 1.90 2.19
C LEU A 125 4.58 2.65 1.35
N HIS A 126 4.70 3.96 1.53
CA HIS A 126 5.58 4.86 0.76
C HIS A 126 5.47 4.66 -0.76
N LEU A 127 4.25 4.48 -1.27
CA LEU A 127 4.00 4.23 -2.68
C LEU A 127 4.07 5.53 -3.48
N ASN A 128 4.61 5.43 -4.69
CA ASN A 128 4.57 6.51 -5.67
C ASN A 128 3.46 6.25 -6.70
N PHE A 129 2.24 6.70 -6.43
CA PHE A 129 1.09 6.46 -7.31
C PHE A 129 1.28 7.00 -8.74
N ALA A 130 2.04 8.08 -8.93
CA ALA A 130 2.37 8.61 -10.25
C ALA A 130 3.21 7.63 -11.11
N SER A 131 3.89 6.67 -10.47
CA SER A 131 4.72 5.70 -11.15
C SER A 131 4.05 4.34 -11.35
N ILE A 132 2.95 4.06 -10.64
CA ILE A 132 2.27 2.78 -10.67
C ILE A 132 1.19 2.79 -11.75
N ARG A 133 1.32 1.88 -12.74
CA ARG A 133 0.31 1.64 -13.77
C ARG A 133 -0.24 0.21 -13.61
N PRO A 134 -1.50 0.04 -13.16
CA PRO A 134 -2.04 -1.29 -12.84
C PRO A 134 -2.05 -2.26 -14.03
N MET A 135 -2.30 -1.74 -15.24
CA MET A 135 -2.31 -2.52 -16.49
C MET A 135 -0.95 -2.62 -17.18
N GLY A 136 0.12 -2.06 -16.58
CA GLY A 136 1.44 -1.91 -17.21
C GLY A 136 1.50 -0.90 -18.36
N LYS A 137 0.36 -0.33 -18.78
CA LYS A 137 0.20 0.71 -19.81
C LYS A 137 -1.03 1.56 -19.49
N GLY A 138 -1.10 2.77 -20.04
CA GLY A 138 -2.24 3.67 -19.82
C GLY A 138 -2.10 4.46 -18.53
N LYS A 139 -3.22 4.76 -17.87
CA LYS A 139 -3.23 5.67 -16.72
C LYS A 139 -2.46 5.11 -15.53
N ASN A 140 -1.71 5.97 -14.86
CA ASN A 140 -1.18 5.68 -13.53
C ASN A 140 -2.27 5.82 -12.45
N VAL A 141 -1.99 5.38 -11.21
CA VAL A 141 -2.98 5.40 -10.12
C VAL A 141 -3.48 6.82 -9.80
N GLU A 142 -2.63 7.85 -9.86
CA GLU A 142 -3.05 9.25 -9.65
C GLU A 142 -4.03 9.71 -10.75
N GLU A 143 -3.71 9.43 -12.01
CA GLU A 143 -4.58 9.74 -13.16
C GLU A 143 -5.90 8.97 -13.12
N ILE A 144 -5.89 7.72 -12.64
CA ILE A 144 -7.11 6.93 -12.43
C ILE A 144 -8.01 7.61 -11.40
N LEU A 145 -7.47 8.02 -10.26
CA LEU A 145 -8.24 8.67 -9.19
C LEU A 145 -8.81 10.03 -9.63
N GLU A 146 -8.01 10.83 -10.33
CA GLU A 146 -8.47 12.10 -10.88
C GLU A 146 -9.59 11.89 -11.91
N SER A 147 -9.42 10.91 -12.80
CA SER A 147 -10.41 10.57 -13.82
C SER A 147 -11.72 10.03 -13.21
N LEU A 148 -11.65 9.21 -12.17
CA LEU A 148 -12.84 8.74 -11.45
C LEU A 148 -13.62 9.90 -10.80
N LYS A 149 -12.91 10.85 -10.18
CA LYS A 149 -13.52 12.05 -9.59
C LYS A 149 -14.19 12.95 -10.61
N GLU A 150 -13.60 13.09 -11.80
CA GLU A 150 -14.19 13.88 -12.86
C GLU A 150 -15.43 13.18 -13.44
N LYS A 151 -15.29 11.91 -13.82
CA LYS A 151 -16.35 11.14 -14.49
C LYS A 151 -17.57 10.89 -13.61
N VAL A 152 -17.40 10.71 -12.29
CA VAL A 152 -18.53 10.47 -11.38
C VAL A 152 -19.52 11.64 -11.32
N GLN A 153 -19.09 12.85 -11.74
CA GLN A 153 -19.98 14.00 -11.84
C GLN A 153 -20.98 13.89 -13.00
N ASN A 154 -20.70 13.04 -14.00
CA ASN A 154 -21.45 13.02 -15.26
C ASN A 154 -21.57 11.58 -15.82
N LEU A 155 -22.47 10.80 -15.21
CA LEU A 155 -22.80 9.42 -15.59
C LEU A 155 -24.22 9.32 -16.16
N GLU A 156 -24.54 10.17 -17.13
CA GLU A 156 -25.89 10.29 -17.70
C GLU A 156 -26.15 9.39 -18.92
N SER A 157 -25.12 8.67 -19.39
CA SER A 157 -25.20 7.79 -20.56
C SER A 157 -24.40 6.51 -20.40
N ALA A 158 -24.80 5.46 -21.13
CA ALA A 158 -24.09 4.18 -21.19
C ALA A 158 -22.59 4.36 -21.51
N HIS A 159 -22.24 5.24 -22.44
CA HIS A 159 -20.85 5.49 -22.82
C HIS A 159 -20.02 6.10 -21.67
N GLN A 160 -20.58 7.05 -20.92
CA GLN A 160 -19.89 7.64 -19.76
C GLN A 160 -19.71 6.60 -18.63
N ILE A 161 -20.72 5.75 -18.44
CA ILE A 161 -20.66 4.65 -17.47
C ILE A 161 -19.58 3.64 -17.88
N GLU A 162 -19.47 3.28 -19.17
CA GLU A 162 -18.40 2.41 -19.68
C GLU A 162 -17.01 3.00 -19.40
N LEU A 163 -16.80 4.28 -19.73
CA LEU A 163 -15.52 4.96 -19.47
C LEU A 163 -15.18 5.03 -17.97
N PHE A 164 -16.19 5.15 -17.09
CA PHE A 164 -15.99 5.09 -15.65
C PHE A 164 -15.63 3.68 -15.19
N LEU A 165 -16.30 2.66 -15.74
CA LEU A 165 -16.02 1.25 -15.46
C LEU A 165 -14.63 0.79 -15.94
N GLU A 166 -14.07 1.40 -16.99
CA GLU A 166 -12.69 1.17 -17.41
C GLU A 166 -11.69 1.60 -16.32
N ASP A 167 -11.80 2.84 -15.82
CA ASP A 167 -10.93 3.32 -14.75
C ASP A 167 -11.14 2.52 -13.45
N LEU A 168 -12.38 2.14 -13.16
CA LEU A 168 -12.71 1.32 -11.98
C LEU A 168 -12.08 -0.08 -12.07
N ARG A 169 -11.97 -0.65 -13.27
CA ARG A 169 -11.29 -1.93 -13.51
C ARG A 169 -9.78 -1.81 -13.31
N ASP A 170 -9.18 -0.74 -13.82
CA ASP A 170 -7.76 -0.48 -13.60
C ASP A 170 -7.47 -0.27 -12.11
N LEU A 171 -8.36 0.42 -11.40
CA LEU A 171 -8.30 0.53 -9.94
C LEU A 171 -8.44 -0.85 -9.26
N LYS A 172 -9.38 -1.71 -9.69
CA LYS A 172 -9.53 -3.05 -9.13
C LYS A 172 -8.25 -3.87 -9.26
N LEU A 173 -7.57 -3.81 -10.40
CA LEU A 173 -6.28 -4.49 -10.59
C LEU A 173 -5.20 -3.97 -9.66
N PHE A 174 -5.17 -2.66 -9.41
CA PHE A 174 -4.29 -2.07 -8.41
C PHE A 174 -4.58 -2.62 -7.01
N LEU A 175 -5.85 -2.67 -6.61
CA LEU A 175 -6.26 -3.20 -5.30
C LEU A 175 -5.89 -4.67 -5.14
N MET A 176 -6.02 -5.49 -6.19
CA MET A 176 -5.60 -6.89 -6.17
C MET A 176 -4.07 -7.03 -6.00
N ASP A 177 -3.27 -6.21 -6.70
CA ASP A 177 -1.81 -6.18 -6.51
C ASP A 177 -1.46 -5.77 -5.07
N LEU A 178 -2.11 -4.72 -4.57
CA LEU A 178 -1.89 -4.19 -3.23
C LEU A 178 -2.27 -5.19 -2.13
N SER A 179 -3.42 -5.86 -2.28
CA SER A 179 -3.86 -6.94 -1.38
C SER A 179 -2.87 -8.11 -1.40
N SER A 180 -2.34 -8.47 -2.57
CA SER A 180 -1.32 -9.52 -2.70
C SER A 180 -0.01 -9.14 -2.01
N ARG A 181 0.39 -7.86 -2.06
CA ARG A 181 1.54 -7.35 -1.30
C ARG A 181 1.29 -7.38 0.20
N LEU A 182 0.10 -7.02 0.65
CA LEU A 182 -0.26 -7.09 2.07
C LEU A 182 -0.39 -8.51 2.60
N ALA A 183 -0.79 -9.47 1.78
CA ALA A 183 -0.77 -10.88 2.18
C ALA A 183 0.65 -11.35 2.57
N VAL A 184 1.69 -10.75 1.99
CA VAL A 184 3.09 -11.00 2.41
C VAL A 184 3.32 -10.53 3.85
N PHE A 185 2.67 -9.47 4.33
CA PHE A 185 2.82 -9.01 5.71
C PHE A 185 2.30 -10.01 6.75
N ARG A 186 1.35 -10.87 6.36
CA ARG A 186 0.81 -11.95 7.20
C ARG A 186 1.74 -13.16 7.30
N LEU A 187 2.73 -13.26 6.43
CA LEU A 187 3.66 -14.38 6.46
C LEU A 187 4.43 -14.39 7.78
N GLU A 188 4.68 -15.59 8.29
CA GLU A 188 5.50 -15.74 9.48
C GLU A 188 6.94 -15.29 9.20
N GLU A 189 7.67 -14.90 10.25
CA GLU A 189 9.05 -14.40 10.12
C GLU A 189 9.93 -15.37 9.31
N GLU A 190 9.77 -16.68 9.54
CA GLU A 190 10.50 -17.74 8.82
C GLU A 190 10.24 -17.72 7.31
N GLU A 191 8.99 -17.47 6.90
CA GLU A 191 8.60 -17.38 5.49
C GLU A 191 9.14 -16.09 4.84
N LEU A 192 9.09 -14.96 5.57
CA LEU A 192 9.67 -13.69 5.14
C LEU A 192 11.19 -13.80 4.94
N ILE A 193 11.88 -14.42 5.89
CA ILE A 193 13.30 -14.77 5.78
C ILE A 193 13.55 -15.67 4.57
N GLY A 194 12.68 -16.67 4.35
CA GLY A 194 12.74 -17.57 3.21
C GLY A 194 12.64 -16.85 1.86
N ILE A 195 11.80 -15.82 1.75
CA ILE A 195 11.71 -14.98 0.54
C ILE A 195 13.05 -14.27 0.28
N ILE A 196 13.66 -13.68 1.30
CA ILE A 196 14.96 -12.99 1.18
C ILE A 196 16.06 -13.98 0.79
N GLN A 197 16.13 -15.14 1.45
CA GLN A 197 17.12 -16.18 1.17
C GLN A 197 17.01 -16.68 -0.26
N LYS A 198 15.79 -17.02 -0.69
CA LYS A 198 15.53 -17.47 -2.06
C LYS A 198 15.91 -16.41 -3.09
N PHE A 199 15.64 -15.13 -2.82
CA PHE A 199 16.06 -14.05 -3.72
C PHE A 199 17.59 -13.96 -3.85
N ILE A 200 18.32 -14.10 -2.74
CA ILE A 200 19.79 -14.12 -2.76
C ILE A 200 20.30 -15.30 -3.59
N GLU A 201 19.72 -16.49 -3.43
CA GLU A 201 20.06 -17.70 -4.17
C GLU A 201 19.74 -17.57 -5.68
N ASP A 202 18.57 -17.03 -6.01
CA ASP A 202 18.07 -16.88 -7.37
C ASP A 202 18.60 -15.61 -8.08
N LYS A 203 19.44 -14.79 -7.44
CA LYS A 203 19.83 -13.47 -7.97
C LYS A 203 20.33 -13.52 -9.42
N ASP A 204 21.18 -14.49 -9.75
CA ASP A 204 21.80 -14.58 -11.07
C ASP A 204 20.79 -15.02 -12.13
N LYS A 205 19.78 -15.79 -11.71
CA LYS A 205 18.65 -16.15 -12.57
C LYS A 205 17.78 -14.93 -12.82
N ILE A 206 17.42 -14.17 -11.78
CA ILE A 206 16.61 -12.95 -11.90
C ILE A 206 17.31 -11.91 -12.80
N THR A 207 18.61 -11.71 -12.62
CA THR A 207 19.41 -10.83 -13.49
C THR A 207 19.37 -11.29 -14.95
N LYS A 208 19.54 -12.60 -15.19
CA LYS A 208 19.44 -13.15 -16.56
C LYS A 208 18.04 -13.01 -17.14
N ASP A 209 17.00 -13.17 -16.34
CA ASP A 209 15.62 -13.00 -16.79
C ASP A 209 15.42 -11.56 -17.32
N PHE A 210 15.90 -10.54 -16.61
CA PHE A 210 15.84 -9.15 -17.11
C PHE A 210 16.65 -8.92 -18.40
N MET A 211 17.82 -9.54 -18.54
CA MET A 211 18.58 -9.48 -19.81
C MET A 211 17.81 -10.16 -20.96
N LEU A 212 17.17 -11.29 -20.69
CA LEU A 212 16.35 -12.02 -21.67
C LEU A 212 15.11 -11.24 -22.11
N VAL A 213 14.57 -10.37 -21.25
CA VAL A 213 13.50 -9.43 -21.63
C VAL A 213 13.97 -8.51 -22.76
N ASN A 214 15.15 -7.90 -22.63
CA ASN A 214 15.73 -7.03 -23.66
C ASN A 214 15.95 -7.81 -24.97
N GLU A 215 16.61 -8.97 -24.91
CA GLU A 215 16.83 -9.82 -26.10
C GLU A 215 15.52 -10.24 -26.79
N SER A 216 14.48 -10.52 -26.00
CA SER A 216 13.16 -10.93 -26.50
C SER A 216 12.44 -9.77 -27.19
N PHE A 217 12.50 -8.55 -26.64
CA PHE A 217 11.95 -7.38 -27.32
C PHE A 217 12.71 -7.04 -28.62
N GLN A 218 14.04 -7.07 -28.61
CA GLN A 218 14.84 -6.82 -29.82
C GLN A 218 14.59 -7.84 -30.94
N SER A 219 14.21 -9.07 -30.58
CA SER A 219 13.88 -10.14 -31.52
C SER A 219 12.38 -10.21 -31.88
N GLY A 220 11.57 -9.25 -31.44
CA GLY A 220 10.13 -9.15 -31.74
C GLY A 220 9.26 -10.21 -31.05
N LYS A 221 9.74 -10.79 -29.94
CA LYS A 221 9.03 -11.78 -29.12
C LYS A 221 8.35 -11.10 -27.91
N ASP A 222 7.56 -10.07 -28.18
CA ASP A 222 7.01 -9.17 -27.16
C ASP A 222 6.18 -9.90 -26.10
N PHE A 223 5.42 -10.93 -26.49
CA PHE A 223 4.63 -11.72 -25.54
C PHE A 223 5.53 -12.45 -24.51
N LEU A 224 6.60 -13.09 -24.99
CA LEU A 224 7.56 -13.79 -24.13
C LEU A 224 8.32 -12.80 -23.25
N ALA A 225 8.73 -11.65 -23.81
CA ALA A 225 9.38 -10.58 -23.06
C ALA A 225 8.48 -10.10 -21.90
N THR A 226 7.19 -9.89 -22.18
CA THR A 226 6.20 -9.47 -21.18
C THR A 226 6.00 -10.52 -20.07
N GLU A 227 5.94 -11.80 -20.42
CA GLU A 227 5.79 -12.89 -19.45
C GLU A 227 7.01 -12.97 -18.51
N ILE A 228 8.23 -12.97 -19.07
CA ILE A 228 9.48 -13.00 -18.30
C ILE A 228 9.58 -11.77 -17.39
N MET A 229 9.24 -10.59 -17.91
CA MET A 229 9.24 -9.35 -17.15
C MET A 229 8.25 -9.38 -15.99
N THR A 230 7.03 -9.88 -16.22
CA THR A 230 6.00 -9.99 -15.17
C THR A 230 6.45 -10.92 -14.04
N ASP A 231 7.03 -12.06 -14.37
CA ASP A 231 7.54 -13.03 -13.38
C ASP A 231 8.73 -12.46 -12.58
N ALA A 232 9.68 -11.79 -13.25
CA ALA A 232 10.81 -11.13 -12.60
C ALA A 232 10.36 -9.97 -11.67
N MET A 233 9.39 -9.17 -12.11
CA MET A 233 8.78 -8.10 -11.32
C MET A 233 8.03 -8.66 -10.11
N GLY A 234 7.30 -9.77 -10.26
CA GLY A 234 6.63 -10.45 -9.16
C GLY A 234 7.61 -10.86 -8.05
N ARG A 235 8.78 -11.40 -8.42
CA ARG A 235 9.85 -11.73 -7.46
C ARG A 235 10.38 -10.51 -6.71
N LEU A 236 10.60 -9.39 -7.40
CA LEU A 236 11.06 -8.15 -6.76
C LEU A 236 10.01 -7.55 -5.82
N ASN A 237 8.74 -7.53 -6.24
CA ASN A 237 7.65 -7.03 -5.41
C ASN A 237 7.46 -7.87 -4.14
N ALA A 238 7.59 -9.20 -4.25
CA ALA A 238 7.57 -10.08 -3.08
C ALA A 238 8.72 -9.78 -2.12
N LEU A 239 9.93 -9.57 -2.63
CA LEU A 239 11.08 -9.17 -1.81
C LEU A 239 10.85 -7.83 -1.09
N ILE A 240 10.41 -6.79 -1.81
CA ILE A 240 10.15 -5.47 -1.24
C ILE A 240 9.09 -5.57 -0.14
N SER A 241 8.01 -6.32 -0.40
CA SER A 241 6.93 -6.52 0.58
C SER A 241 7.43 -7.27 1.81
N ALA A 242 8.30 -8.28 1.63
CA ALA A 242 8.91 -9.00 2.75
C ALA A 242 9.82 -8.09 3.59
N LEU A 243 10.61 -7.23 2.94
CA LEU A 243 11.47 -6.26 3.63
C LEU A 243 10.66 -5.24 4.45
N LEU A 244 9.60 -4.69 3.87
CA LEU A 244 8.69 -3.77 4.58
C LEU A 244 8.01 -4.47 5.76
N SER A 245 7.57 -5.72 5.58
CA SER A 245 6.98 -6.49 6.67
C SER A 245 7.95 -6.71 7.82
N LEU A 246 9.20 -7.09 7.53
CA LEU A 246 10.23 -7.24 8.55
C LEU A 246 10.57 -5.91 9.23
N GLN A 247 10.55 -4.80 8.49
CA GLN A 247 10.74 -3.47 9.06
C GLN A 247 9.69 -3.11 10.11
N VAL A 248 8.43 -3.42 9.81
CA VAL A 248 7.33 -3.18 10.75
C VAL A 248 7.41 -4.14 11.94
N LYS A 249 7.73 -5.43 11.72
CA LYS A 249 7.82 -6.43 12.79
C LYS A 249 9.01 -6.21 13.73
N HIS A 250 10.12 -5.64 13.23
CA HIS A 250 11.35 -5.43 14.00
C HIS A 250 11.70 -3.94 14.12
N THR A 251 10.90 -3.22 14.89
CA THR A 251 11.12 -1.79 15.19
C THR A 251 12.39 -1.55 16.01
N GLU A 252 12.93 -2.57 16.67
CA GLU A 252 14.18 -2.51 17.43
C GLU A 252 15.43 -2.46 16.55
N ILE A 253 15.30 -2.82 15.27
CA ILE A 253 16.40 -2.76 14.31
C ILE A 253 16.49 -1.34 13.76
N GLU A 254 17.65 -0.70 13.89
CA GLU A 254 17.92 0.56 13.20
C GLU A 254 18.20 0.30 11.70
N TRP A 255 17.12 0.18 10.92
CA TRP A 255 17.13 -0.11 9.49
C TRP A 255 17.91 0.93 8.67
N SER A 256 17.91 2.19 9.11
CA SER A 256 18.68 3.29 8.51
C SER A 256 20.21 3.08 8.58
N LEU A 257 20.68 2.24 9.50
CA LEU A 257 22.10 1.88 9.64
C LEU A 257 22.52 0.69 8.77
N ILE A 258 21.59 0.06 8.05
CA ILE A 258 21.93 -1.06 7.15
C ILE A 258 22.53 -0.48 5.88
N LYS A 259 23.82 -0.76 5.66
CA LYS A 259 24.61 -0.21 4.56
C LYS A 259 25.52 -1.25 3.95
N ALA A 260 25.64 -1.25 2.63
CA ALA A 260 26.59 -2.04 1.88
C ALA A 260 27.56 -1.09 1.18
N GLY A 261 28.77 -0.97 1.71
CA GLY A 261 29.70 0.08 1.29
C GLY A 261 29.19 1.45 1.72
N ASP A 262 29.03 2.35 0.75
CA ASP A 262 28.51 3.70 0.91
C ASP A 262 26.98 3.81 0.73
N LYS A 263 26.33 2.77 0.16
CA LYS A 263 24.89 2.77 -0.13
C LYS A 263 24.07 2.21 1.03
N THR A 264 22.99 2.90 1.37
CA THR A 264 21.97 2.47 2.34
C THR A 264 20.89 1.61 1.69
N LEU A 265 20.13 0.85 2.51
CA LEU A 265 18.97 0.10 2.03
C LEU A 265 17.94 1.00 1.32
N SER A 266 17.68 2.19 1.86
CA SER A 266 16.74 3.15 1.29
C SER A 266 17.21 3.65 -0.08
N GLU A 267 18.49 4.01 -0.20
CA GLU A 267 19.05 4.48 -1.48
C GLU A 267 18.99 3.40 -2.57
N VAL A 268 19.34 2.15 -2.25
CA VAL A 268 19.28 1.05 -3.23
C VAL A 268 17.83 0.71 -3.58
N SER A 269 16.91 0.74 -2.62
CA SER A 269 15.49 0.46 -2.86
C SER A 269 14.82 1.53 -3.72
N ASN A 270 15.13 2.81 -3.47
CA ASN A 270 14.64 3.92 -4.29
C ASN A 270 15.21 3.85 -5.71
N ALA A 271 16.51 3.61 -5.86
CA ALA A 271 17.13 3.46 -7.17
C ALA A 271 16.57 2.26 -7.95
N LEU A 272 16.26 1.14 -7.28
CA LEU A 272 15.58 0.00 -7.88
C LEU A 272 14.19 0.38 -8.38
N ASN A 273 13.38 1.05 -7.56
CA ASN A 273 12.05 1.53 -7.97
C ASN A 273 12.16 2.51 -9.15
N ASP A 274 13.11 3.44 -9.13
CA ASP A 274 13.32 4.40 -10.22
C ASP A 274 13.73 3.72 -11.53
N GLY A 275 14.62 2.71 -11.47
CA GLY A 275 15.00 1.91 -12.63
C GLY A 275 13.81 1.15 -13.21
N LEU A 276 13.02 0.48 -12.35
CA LEU A 276 11.81 -0.22 -12.77
C LEU A 276 10.76 0.72 -13.39
N ASN A 277 10.56 1.90 -12.80
CA ASN A 277 9.68 2.94 -13.33
C ASN A 277 10.18 3.46 -14.69
N SER A 278 11.50 3.60 -14.85
CA SER A 278 12.12 4.01 -16.11
C SER A 278 11.88 2.98 -17.21
N VAL A 279 12.03 1.68 -16.92
CA VAL A 279 11.67 0.59 -17.85
C VAL A 279 10.20 0.67 -18.25
N ALA A 280 9.30 0.81 -17.28
CA ALA A 280 7.86 0.90 -17.55
C ALA A 280 7.52 2.11 -18.44
N ALA A 281 8.08 3.29 -18.14
CA ALA A 281 7.87 4.50 -18.91
C ALA A 281 8.48 4.44 -20.33
N ALA A 282 9.62 3.77 -20.48
CA ALA A 282 10.27 3.53 -21.76
C ALA A 282 9.40 2.64 -22.66
N MET A 283 8.90 1.53 -22.11
CA MET A 283 8.02 0.61 -22.82
C MET A 283 6.71 1.27 -23.26
N GLU A 284 6.12 2.13 -22.42
CA GLU A 284 4.92 2.90 -22.79
C GLU A 284 5.15 3.78 -24.02
N LYS A 285 6.34 4.39 -24.12
CA LYS A 285 6.73 5.24 -25.26
C LYS A 285 7.21 4.43 -26.46
N ASN A 286 7.17 3.10 -26.41
CA ASN A 286 7.81 2.18 -27.35
C ASN A 286 9.32 2.44 -27.54
N ASP A 287 9.97 2.98 -26.51
CA ASP A 287 11.42 3.17 -26.47
C ASP A 287 12.11 1.91 -25.92
N ILE A 288 12.11 0.87 -26.76
CA ILE A 288 12.64 -0.44 -26.42
C ILE A 288 14.16 -0.39 -26.19
N VAL A 289 14.86 0.54 -26.84
CA VAL A 289 16.31 0.70 -26.67
C VAL A 289 16.62 1.20 -25.27
N TYR A 290 15.95 2.27 -24.83
CA TYR A 290 16.15 2.79 -23.48
C TYR A 290 15.70 1.79 -22.40
N ALA A 291 14.56 1.10 -22.61
CA ALA A 291 14.14 0.02 -21.73
C ALA A 291 15.21 -1.08 -21.63
N GLY A 292 15.78 -1.46 -22.77
CA GLY A 292 16.86 -2.44 -22.87
C GLY A 292 18.11 -2.03 -22.10
N ASP A 293 18.53 -0.77 -22.23
CA ASP A 293 19.71 -0.26 -21.52
C ASP A 293 19.54 -0.34 -19.99
N VAL A 294 18.37 0.05 -19.48
CA VAL A 294 18.08 -0.04 -18.04
C VAL A 294 18.04 -1.49 -17.57
N LEU A 295 17.44 -2.39 -18.35
CA LEU A 295 17.37 -3.83 -18.07
C LEU A 295 18.74 -4.53 -18.11
N GLU A 296 19.62 -4.12 -19.02
CA GLU A 296 20.90 -4.78 -19.29
C GLU A 296 22.04 -4.24 -18.42
N TYR A 297 22.03 -2.95 -18.07
CA TYR A 297 23.16 -2.30 -17.40
C TYR A 297 22.82 -1.75 -16.01
N GLU A 298 21.65 -1.13 -15.82
CA GLU A 298 21.32 -0.46 -14.55
C GLU A 298 20.75 -1.44 -13.51
N LEU A 299 19.72 -2.22 -13.88
CA LEU A 299 19.09 -3.16 -12.96
C LEU A 299 20.06 -4.22 -12.43
N PRO A 300 20.94 -4.85 -13.24
CA PRO A 300 21.88 -5.83 -12.74
C PRO A 300 22.80 -5.28 -11.64
N ASP A 301 23.29 -4.04 -11.77
CA ASP A 301 24.11 -3.40 -10.73
C ASP A 301 23.29 -3.16 -9.45
N LEU A 302 22.04 -2.70 -9.58
CA LEU A 302 21.15 -2.49 -8.44
C LEU A 302 20.84 -3.80 -7.70
N LEU A 303 20.53 -4.88 -8.43
CA LEU A 303 20.31 -6.21 -7.86
C LEU A 303 21.57 -6.74 -7.16
N GLN A 304 22.75 -6.52 -7.75
CA GLN A 304 24.02 -6.93 -7.15
C GLN A 304 24.32 -6.17 -5.85
N ASN A 305 24.01 -4.87 -5.81
CA ASN A 305 24.15 -4.03 -4.62
C ASN A 305 23.14 -4.37 -3.51
N LEU A 306 21.99 -4.95 -3.87
CA LEU A 306 20.96 -5.35 -2.92
C LEU A 306 21.39 -6.57 -2.08
N VAL A 307 22.08 -7.55 -2.69
CA VAL A 307 22.43 -8.81 -2.01
C VAL A 307 23.25 -8.64 -0.71
N PRO A 308 24.29 -7.80 -0.65
CA PRO A 308 25.01 -7.55 0.60
C PRO A 308 24.12 -6.91 1.68
N LEU A 309 23.16 -6.05 1.31
CA LEU A 309 22.20 -5.46 2.25
C LEU A 309 21.27 -6.53 2.81
N LEU A 310 20.70 -7.37 1.94
CA LEU A 310 19.84 -8.50 2.34
C LEU A 310 20.57 -9.46 3.27
N SER A 311 21.84 -9.75 3.00
CA SER A 311 22.66 -10.62 3.85
C SER A 311 22.87 -10.04 5.26
N GLN A 312 23.06 -8.71 5.36
CA GLN A 312 23.15 -8.04 6.66
C GLN A 312 21.83 -8.08 7.42
N ILE A 313 20.69 -7.91 6.73
CA ILE A 313 19.35 -8.01 7.32
C ILE A 313 19.17 -9.39 7.94
N LEU A 314 19.44 -10.46 7.18
CA LEU A 314 19.36 -11.84 7.67
C LEU A 314 20.26 -12.07 8.90
N THR A 315 21.45 -11.48 8.91
CA THR A 315 22.38 -11.60 10.05
C THR A 315 21.84 -10.91 11.30
N ARG A 316 21.25 -9.72 11.17
CA ARG A 316 20.65 -8.99 12.31
C ARG A 316 19.43 -9.71 12.87
N LEU A 317 18.56 -10.23 12.00
CA LEU A 317 17.39 -11.01 12.40
C LEU A 317 17.81 -12.29 13.15
N SER A 318 18.81 -13.01 12.63
CA SER A 318 19.35 -14.21 13.29
C SER A 318 20.04 -13.93 14.63
N GLY A 319 20.56 -12.72 14.82
CA GLY A 319 21.22 -12.28 16.07
C GLY A 319 20.23 -12.00 17.21
N ASN A 320 19.00 -11.57 16.89
CA ASN A 320 17.96 -11.26 17.87
C ASN A 320 17.22 -12.51 18.39
N GLN A 321 17.25 -13.64 17.67
CA GLN A 321 16.66 -14.90 18.15
C GLN A 321 17.44 -15.57 19.33
N LYS A 322 18.53 -14.97 19.80
CA LYS A 322 19.35 -15.47 20.93
C LYS A 322 19.30 -14.61 22.20
N ALA A 323 18.41 -13.61 22.26
CA ALA A 323 18.19 -12.78 23.45
C ALA A 323 16.92 -13.19 24.19
#